data_AF-A0A9R0QMG0-F1
#
_entry.id   AF-A0A9R0QMG0-F1
#
_cell.length_a   1.000
_cell.length_b   1.000
_cell.length_c   1.000
_cell.angle_alpha   90.00
_cell.angle_beta   90.00
_cell.angle_gamma   90.00
#
_symmetry.space_group_name_H-M   'P 1'
#
loop_
_entity.id
_entity.type
_entity.pdbx_description
1 polymer ?
#
loop_
_entity_poly.entity_id
_entity_poly.type
_entity_poly.pdbx_seq_one_letter_code
_entity_poly.pdbx_strand_id
1 'polypeptide(L)'
;MACRPFFTDQKMNAQLVAQVWRFGVVLEEPMTCEAVAAVVRSLLAGDQGIRMWEKMQEMRGMAANAFAADGGSRKNLDKLVKIVCRQL
;
A
#
# COMPACT_ATOMS: atom_id res chain seq x y z
N MET A 1 -0.89 -7.60 -0.24
CA MET A 1 -0.82 -7.47 -1.71
C MET A 1 0.08 -8.57 -2.28
N ALA A 2 -0.25 -9.16 -3.42
CA ALA A 2 0.67 -9.97 -4.22
C ALA A 2 1.13 -9.13 -5.41
N CYS A 3 2.41 -8.75 -5.44
CA CYS A 3 2.95 -7.77 -6.37
C CYS A 3 3.67 -8.46 -7.53
N ARG A 4 3.23 -8.20 -8.76
CA ARG A 4 3.91 -8.62 -10.00
C ARG A 4 4.33 -7.38 -10.80
N PRO A 5 5.50 -6.79 -10.53
CA PRO A 5 5.92 -5.57 -11.20
C PRO A 5 6.43 -5.86 -12.62
N PHE A 6 6.09 -5.00 -13.58
CA PHE A 6 6.55 -5.09 -14.97
C PHE A 6 7.44 -3.90 -15.35
N PHE A 7 6.88 -2.69 -15.32
CA PHE A 7 7.55 -1.49 -15.85
C PHE A 7 7.52 -0.33 -14.87
N THR A 8 8.32 0.69 -15.17
CA THR A 8 8.36 1.99 -14.47
C THR A 8 8.54 1.85 -12.96
N ASP A 9 7.75 2.59 -12.20
CA ASP A 9 7.69 2.64 -10.75
C ASP A 9 7.12 1.37 -10.11
N GLN A 10 6.54 0.43 -10.87
CA GLN A 10 5.94 -0.77 -10.28
C GLN A 10 6.95 -1.59 -9.48
N LYS A 11 8.21 -1.67 -9.92
CA LYS A 11 9.28 -2.37 -9.19
C LYS A 11 9.57 -1.70 -7.84
N MET A 12 9.65 -0.37 -7.82
CA MET A 12 9.86 0.39 -6.59
C MET A 12 8.66 0.26 -5.65
N ASN A 13 7.44 0.38 -6.17
CA ASN A 13 6.21 0.23 -5.39
C ASN A 13 6.08 -1.18 -4.79
N ALA A 14 6.44 -2.21 -5.54
CA ALA A 14 6.45 -3.59 -5.06
C ALA A 14 7.42 -3.77 -3.87
N GLN A 15 8.61 -3.17 -3.95
CA GLN A 15 9.59 -3.19 -2.85
C GLN A 15 9.11 -2.38 -1.64
N LEU A 16 8.49 -1.21 -1.84
CA LEU A 16 7.89 -0.44 -0.75
C LEU A 16 6.81 -1.24 -0.01
N VAL A 17 5.89 -1.84 -0.75
CA VAL A 17 4.80 -2.65 -0.19
C VAL A 17 5.34 -3.86 0.59
N ALA A 18 6.35 -4.56 0.05
CA ALA A 18 6.87 -5.78 0.64
C ALA A 18 7.83 -5.53 1.82
N GLN A 19 8.77 -4.59 1.67
CA GLN A 19 9.89 -4.44 2.61
C GLN A 19 9.65 -3.33 3.64
N VAL A 20 9.04 -2.23 3.21
CA VAL A 20 8.86 -1.03 4.06
C VAL A 20 7.51 -1.10 4.77
N TRP A 21 6.43 -1.25 4.02
CA TRP A 21 5.08 -1.27 4.59
C TRP A 21 4.64 -2.65 5.07
N ARG A 22 5.29 -3.71 4.58
CA ARG A 22 5.16 -5.09 5.07
C ARG A 22 3.73 -5.63 5.10
N PHE A 23 2.89 -5.19 4.16
CA PHE A 23 1.54 -5.76 3.95
C PHE A 23 1.39 -6.45 2.60
N GLY A 24 2.51 -6.81 1.96
CA GLY A 24 2.49 -7.58 0.72
C GLY A 24 3.78 -8.33 0.45
N VAL A 25 3.79 -9.02 -0.67
CA VAL A 25 4.86 -9.91 -1.13
C VAL A 25 5.08 -9.71 -2.62
N VAL A 26 6.32 -9.85 -3.07
CA VAL A 26 6.66 -9.81 -4.49
C VAL A 26 6.62 -11.23 -5.06
N LEU A 27 5.92 -11.40 -6.18
CA LEU A 27 5.91 -12.65 -6.93
C LEU A 27 7.20 -12.74 -7.75
N GLU A 28 8.05 -13.69 -7.36
CA GLU A 28 9.30 -14.01 -8.07
C GLU A 28 9.02 -14.72 -9.40
N GLU A 29 9.98 -14.68 -10.32
CA GLU A 29 9.92 -15.43 -11.58
C GLU A 29 10.58 -16.80 -11.45
N PRO A 30 10.08 -17.84 -12.14
CA PRO A 30 8.96 -17.83 -13.09
C PRO A 30 7.56 -17.88 -12.43
N MET A 31 6.56 -17.31 -13.10
CA MET A 31 5.16 -17.36 -12.66
C MET A 31 4.52 -18.71 -13.01
N THR A 32 4.57 -19.65 -12.07
CA THR A 32 3.84 -20.93 -12.18
C THR A 32 2.55 -20.90 -11.37
N CYS A 33 1.58 -21.73 -11.75
CA CYS A 33 0.32 -21.88 -11.01
C CYS A 33 0.58 -22.28 -9.55
N GLU A 34 1.57 -23.14 -9.31
CA GLU A 34 1.95 -23.64 -8.00
C GLU A 34 2.52 -22.52 -7.12
N ALA A 35 3.43 -21.70 -7.68
CA ALA A 35 4.05 -20.58 -6.97
C ALA A 35 3.01 -19.53 -6.58
N VAL A 36 2.12 -19.17 -7.51
CA VAL A 36 1.02 -18.23 -7.23
C VAL A 36 0.09 -18.78 -6.16
N ALA A 37 -0.30 -20.06 -6.27
CA ALA A 37 -1.18 -20.68 -5.29
C ALA A 37 -0.55 -20.73 -3.89
N ALA A 38 0.76 -20.96 -3.79
CA ALA A 38 1.49 -20.92 -2.52
C ALA A 38 1.47 -19.51 -1.90
N VAL A 39 1.73 -18.48 -2.70
CA VAL A 39 1.66 -17.08 -2.25
C VAL A 39 0.26 -16.70 -1.79
N VAL A 40 -0.76 -17.03 -2.58
CA VAL A 40 -2.17 -16.75 -2.22
C VAL A 40 -2.54 -17.44 -0.91
N ARG A 41 -2.16 -18.71 -0.73
CA ARG A 41 -2.36 -19.42 0.54
C ARG A 41 -1.66 -18.72 1.70
N SER A 42 -0.41 -18.31 1.55
CA SER A 42 0.32 -17.59 2.60
C SER A 42 -0.30 -16.23 2.96
N LEU A 43 -0.95 -15.56 2.01
CA LEU A 43 -1.62 -14.28 2.24
C LEU A 43 -2.98 -14.44 2.92
N LEU A 44 -3.69 -15.54 2.63
CA LEU A 44 -5.04 -15.80 3.14
C LEU A 44 -5.07 -16.68 4.39
N ALA A 45 -4.01 -17.44 4.65
CA ALA A 45 -3.93 -18.39 5.75
C ALA A 45 -2.63 -18.23 6.55
N GLY A 46 -2.74 -18.46 7.86
CA GLY A 46 -1.60 -18.45 8.78
C GLY A 46 -1.20 -17.05 9.29
N ASP A 47 -0.28 -17.05 10.25
CA ASP A 47 0.10 -15.87 11.02
C ASP A 47 0.72 -14.75 10.18
N GLN A 48 1.40 -15.11 9.07
CA GLN A 48 1.97 -14.14 8.13
C GLN A 48 0.89 -13.25 7.51
N GLY A 49 -0.19 -13.86 6.99
CA GLY A 49 -1.31 -13.13 6.40
C GLY A 49 -2.02 -12.24 7.41
N ILE A 50 -2.20 -12.71 8.65
CA ILE A 50 -2.79 -11.94 9.75
C ILE A 50 -1.93 -10.70 10.07
N ARG A 51 -0.61 -10.86 10.23
CA ARG A 51 0.30 -9.73 10.49
C ARG A 51 0.29 -8.72 9.35
N MET A 52 0.27 -9.18 8.10
CA MET A 52 0.15 -8.28 6.93
C MET A 52 -1.19 -7.53 6.93
N TRP A 53 -2.27 -8.19 7.34
CA TRP A 53 -3.59 -7.56 7.47
C TRP A 53 -3.61 -6.48 8.56
N GLU A 54 -3.02 -6.74 9.72
CA GLU A 54 -2.86 -5.74 10.79
C GLU A 54 -2.09 -4.51 10.31
N LYS A 55 -0.95 -4.72 9.62
CA LYS A 55 -0.19 -3.61 9.01
C LYS A 55 -0.96 -2.83 7.97
N MET A 56 -1.79 -3.51 7.17
CA MET A 56 -2.69 -2.84 6.24
C MET A 56 -3.73 -1.98 6.99
N GLN A 57 -4.31 -2.48 8.09
CA GLN A 57 -5.28 -1.71 8.87
C GLN A 57 -4.63 -0.50 9.56
N GLU A 58 -3.42 -0.64 10.11
CA GLU A 58 -2.64 0.49 10.63
C GLU A 58 -2.47 1.57 9.55
N MET A 59 -2.03 1.18 8.35
CA MET A 59 -1.85 2.11 7.23
C MET A 59 -3.17 2.76 6.79
N ARG A 60 -4.25 1.99 6.72
CA ARG A 60 -5.59 2.52 6.41
C ARG A 60 -6.02 3.55 7.45
N GLY A 61 -5.77 3.30 8.74
CA GLY A 61 -6.03 4.24 9.82
C GLY A 61 -5.24 5.54 9.66
N MET A 62 -3.94 5.45 9.36
CA MET A 62 -3.10 6.63 9.09
C MET A 62 -3.63 7.44 7.90
N ALA A 63 -4.03 6.78 6.81
CA ALA A 63 -4.61 7.45 5.65
C ALA A 63 -5.93 8.14 5.99
N ALA A 64 -6.83 7.47 6.71
CA ALA A 64 -8.10 8.05 7.15
C ALA A 64 -7.87 9.30 8.03
N ASN A 65 -6.95 9.22 8.99
CA ASN A 65 -6.59 10.35 9.86
C ASN A 65 -5.97 11.51 9.07
N ALA A 66 -5.15 11.23 8.06
CA ALA A 66 -4.56 12.26 7.20
C ALA A 66 -5.63 13.06 6.42
N PHE A 67 -6.77 12.44 6.10
CA PHE A 67 -7.90 13.05 5.39
C PHE A 67 -9.06 13.48 6.30
N ALA A 68 -8.95 13.30 7.62
CA ALA A 68 -9.93 13.82 8.59
C ALA A 68 -10.00 15.36 8.56
N ALA A 69 -10.99 15.94 9.25
CA ALA A 69 -11.25 17.38 9.23
C ALA A 69 -10.02 18.23 9.62
N ASP A 70 -9.21 17.77 10.56
CA ASP A 70 -7.96 18.39 11.02
C ASP A 70 -6.69 17.71 10.45
N GLY A 71 -6.86 16.77 9.53
CA GLY A 71 -5.81 15.97 8.93
C GLY A 71 -4.86 16.76 8.03
N GLY A 72 -3.60 16.31 7.97
CA GLY A 72 -2.55 16.98 7.20
C GLY A 72 -2.82 17.04 5.69
N SER A 73 -3.32 15.95 5.09
CA SER A 73 -3.66 15.92 3.66
C SER A 73 -4.84 16.83 3.35
N ARG A 74 -5.85 16.90 4.24
CA ARG A 74 -6.97 17.85 4.10
C ARG A 74 -6.48 19.30 4.12
N LYS A 75 -5.66 19.66 5.11
CA LYS A 75 -5.05 21.00 5.21
C LYS A 75 -4.19 21.34 3.99
N ASN A 76 -3.44 20.37 3.46
CA ASN A 76 -2.63 20.57 2.25
C ASN A 76 -3.51 20.81 1.02
N LEU A 77 -4.64 20.11 0.90
CA LEU A 77 -5.60 20.35 -0.17
C LEU A 77 -6.21 21.75 -0.06
N ASP A 78 -6.61 22.18 1.14
CA ASP A 78 -7.15 23.54 1.35
C ASP A 78 -6.12 24.61 0.96
N LYS A 79 -4.83 24.41 1.31
CA LYS A 79 -3.73 25.27 0.86
C LYS A 79 -3.58 25.29 -0.66
N LEU A 80 -3.65 24.13 -1.30
CA LEU A 80 -3.57 24.02 -2.76
C LEU A 80 -4.69 24.81 -3.43
N VAL A 81 -5.93 24.69 -2.94
CA VAL A 81 -7.08 25.46 -3.47
C VAL A 81 -6.84 26.96 -3.33
N LYS A 82 -6.34 27.44 -2.19
CA LYS A 82 -6.01 28.85 -2.01
C LYS A 82 -4.98 29.36 -3.02
N ILE A 83 -3.92 28.57 -3.25
CA ILE A 83 -2.86 28.89 -4.23
C ILE A 83 -3.45 28.98 -5.64
N VAL A 84 -4.22 27.96 -6.06
CA VAL A 84 -4.72 27.86 -7.44
C VAL A 84 -5.85 28.88 -7.70
N CYS A 85 -6.71 29.12 -6.72
CA CYS A 85 -7.85 30.03 -6.85
C CYS A 85 -7.52 31.49 -6.47
N ARG A 86 -6.27 31.81 -6.11
CA ARG A 86 -5.81 33.14 -5.67
C ARG A 86 -6.65 33.73 -4.51
N GLN A 87 -7.11 32.87 -3.61
CA GLN A 87 -7.73 33.29 -2.36
C GLN A 87 -6.61 33.49 -1.35
N LEU A 88 -6.11 34.73 -1.22
CA LEU A 88 -5.11 35.12 -0.22
C LEU A 88 -5.72 35.06 1.19
#